data_AF-M0L858-F1
#
_entry.id   AF-M0L858-F1
#
_cell.length_a   1.000
_cell.length_b   1.000
_cell.length_c   1.000
_cell.angle_alpha   90.00
_cell.angle_beta   90.00
_cell.angle_gamma   90.00
#
_symmetry.space_group_name_H-M   'P 1'
#
loop_
_entity.id
_entity.type
_entity.pdbx_description
1 polymer ?
#
loop_
_entity_poly.entity_id
_entity_poly.type
_entity_poly.pdbx_seq_one_letter_code
_entity_poly.pdbx_strand_id
1 'polypeptide(L)'
;MADNKNGREAQARNEERRQRERAIAEELERADESEPPVDPTELAYFESELETLEFPATAAEVVATVGGHEIESVDGTYTVVDLLPDAEVESFDSPAEVRTRVQRPTIAGAMKRVVEAAGEHQSATFGTSQRDGYERTFRELRTIDADDDDEGIEVIADWIIERIHEKETLPGSRDVRRRAAEFCRSNGYSVRNDEWLGI
;
A
#
# COMPACT_ATOMS: atom_id res chain seq x y z
N MET A 1 37.90 -26.69 -23.85
CA MET A 1 37.00 -27.19 -22.80
C MET A 1 35.59 -26.91 -23.26
N ALA A 2 34.80 -27.94 -23.52
CA ALA A 2 33.45 -27.77 -24.04
C ALA A 2 32.53 -27.36 -22.91
N ASP A 3 31.96 -26.16 -23.02
CA ASP A 3 30.97 -25.63 -22.11
C ASP A 3 29.66 -26.40 -22.35
N ASN A 4 29.36 -27.34 -21.45
CA ASN A 4 28.24 -28.26 -21.60
C ASN A 4 26.95 -27.44 -21.46
N LYS A 5 25.99 -27.60 -22.38
CA LYS A 5 24.68 -26.94 -22.32
C LYS A 5 24.00 -27.03 -20.94
N ASN A 6 24.21 -28.16 -20.26
CA ASN A 6 23.70 -28.41 -18.90
C ASN A 6 24.33 -27.49 -17.83
N GLY A 7 25.56 -27.01 -18.02
CA GLY A 7 26.25 -26.09 -17.10
C GLY A 7 25.67 -24.68 -17.14
N ARG A 8 25.36 -24.16 -18.34
CA ARG A 8 24.72 -22.84 -18.50
C ARG A 8 23.31 -22.80 -17.94
N GLU A 9 22.52 -23.84 -18.16
CA GLU A 9 21.16 -23.91 -17.60
C GLU A 9 21.17 -24.02 -16.07
N ALA A 10 22.16 -24.71 -15.49
CA ALA A 10 22.33 -24.78 -14.04
C ALA A 10 22.81 -23.45 -13.43
N GLN A 11 23.55 -22.63 -14.18
CA GLN A 11 23.93 -21.28 -13.78
C GLN A 11 22.74 -20.32 -13.83
N ALA A 12 21.95 -20.32 -14.92
CA ALA A 12 20.77 -19.47 -15.06
C ALA A 12 19.73 -19.74 -13.96
N ARG A 13 19.42 -21.01 -13.68
CA ARG A 13 18.48 -21.39 -12.61
C ARG A 13 18.99 -21.03 -11.20
N ASN A 14 20.30 -21.06 -10.98
CA ASN A 14 20.88 -20.61 -9.71
C ASN A 14 20.86 -19.08 -9.55
N GLU A 15 20.94 -18.32 -10.65
CA GLU A 15 20.88 -16.86 -10.63
C GLU A 15 19.44 -16.37 -10.44
N GLU A 16 18.47 -16.96 -11.14
CA GLU A 16 17.04 -16.72 -10.93
C GLU A 16 16.62 -17.08 -9.49
N ARG A 17 17.12 -18.19 -8.95
CA ARG A 17 16.83 -18.58 -7.56
C ARG A 17 17.40 -17.58 -6.56
N ARG A 18 18.62 -17.08 -6.78
CA ARG A 18 19.25 -16.06 -5.89
C ARG A 18 18.59 -14.69 -6.00
N GLN A 19 18.06 -14.32 -7.17
CA GLN A 19 17.32 -13.08 -7.34
C GLN A 19 15.95 -13.16 -6.66
N ARG A 20 15.24 -14.29 -6.78
CA ARG A 20 14.00 -14.54 -6.04
C ARG A 20 14.23 -14.61 -4.54
N GLU A 21 15.28 -15.30 -4.08
CA GLU A 21 15.65 -15.35 -2.66
C GLU A 21 15.99 -13.96 -2.10
N ARG A 22 16.56 -13.04 -2.90
CA ARG A 22 16.79 -11.64 -2.51
C ARG A 22 15.51 -10.80 -2.51
N ALA A 23 14.69 -10.92 -3.55
CA ALA A 23 13.40 -10.23 -3.60
C ALA A 23 12.49 -10.66 -2.44
N ILE A 24 12.49 -11.96 -2.11
CA ILE A 24 11.74 -12.51 -0.97
C ILE A 24 12.36 -12.09 0.37
N ALA A 25 13.69 -11.99 0.48
CA ALA A 25 14.33 -11.52 1.71
C ALA A 25 14.11 -10.01 1.96
N GLU A 26 14.13 -9.20 0.90
CA GLU A 26 13.81 -7.77 0.96
C GLU A 26 12.30 -7.54 1.19
N GLU A 27 11.45 -8.45 0.70
CA GLU A 27 10.01 -8.48 1.02
C GLU A 27 9.75 -8.93 2.47
N LEU A 28 10.55 -9.87 3.01
CA LEU A 28 10.48 -10.34 4.40
C LEU A 28 11.02 -9.31 5.41
N GLU A 29 12.05 -8.52 5.05
CA GLU A 29 12.53 -7.41 5.89
C GLU A 29 11.57 -6.19 5.86
N ARG A 30 10.67 -6.15 4.85
CA ARG A 30 9.55 -5.21 4.73
C ARG A 30 8.25 -5.74 5.37
N ALA A 31 8.20 -7.03 5.71
CA ALA A 31 7.10 -7.73 6.36
C ALA A 31 7.23 -7.83 7.90
N ASP A 32 8.25 -7.21 8.49
CA ASP A 32 8.36 -6.99 9.96
C ASP A 32 7.49 -5.77 10.43
N GLU A 33 6.62 -5.26 9.54
CA GLU A 33 5.58 -4.26 9.79
C GLU A 33 4.22 -4.95 10.07
N SER A 34 3.44 -4.40 10.99
CA SER A 34 2.39 -5.00 11.84
C SER A 34 1.17 -5.70 11.20
N GLU A 35 0.87 -5.52 9.91
CA GLU A 35 -0.22 -6.25 9.24
C GLU A 35 0.33 -7.55 8.63
N PRO A 36 -0.16 -8.74 9.02
CA PRO A 36 0.21 -9.97 8.35
C PRO A 36 -0.10 -9.82 6.87
N PRO A 37 0.91 -9.90 5.97
CA PRO A 37 0.65 -9.72 4.56
C PRO A 37 -0.36 -10.77 4.10
N VAL A 38 -1.24 -10.36 3.18
CA VAL A 38 -2.09 -11.27 2.39
C VAL A 38 -1.26 -12.47 1.93
N ASP A 39 -1.88 -13.65 1.90
CA ASP A 39 -1.16 -14.88 1.57
C ASP A 39 -0.38 -14.70 0.25
N PRO A 40 0.93 -14.97 0.24
CA PRO A 40 1.76 -14.70 -0.92
C PRO A 40 1.38 -15.56 -2.14
N THR A 41 0.72 -16.70 -1.93
CA THR A 41 0.19 -17.56 -2.99
C THR A 41 -1.03 -16.93 -3.64
N GLU A 42 -1.88 -16.32 -2.83
CA GLU A 42 -3.04 -15.56 -3.29
C GLU A 42 -2.61 -14.33 -4.09
N LEU A 43 -1.64 -13.57 -3.58
CA LEU A 43 -1.06 -12.43 -4.28
C LEU A 43 -0.38 -12.84 -5.61
N ALA A 44 0.23 -14.03 -5.68
CA ALA A 44 0.81 -14.53 -6.92
C ALA A 44 -0.25 -14.94 -7.95
N TYR A 45 -1.40 -15.45 -7.50
CA TYR A 45 -2.55 -15.71 -8.35
C TYR A 45 -3.11 -14.40 -8.91
N PHE A 46 -3.33 -13.41 -8.03
CA PHE A 46 -3.74 -12.06 -8.41
C PHE A 46 -2.77 -11.39 -9.39
N GLU A 47 -1.45 -11.50 -9.15
CA GLU A 47 -0.41 -10.96 -10.04
C GLU A 47 -0.48 -11.59 -11.45
N SER A 48 -0.83 -12.87 -11.55
CA SER A 48 -1.02 -13.55 -12.84
C SER A 48 -2.23 -13.00 -13.62
N GLU A 49 -3.28 -12.55 -12.92
CA GLU A 49 -4.41 -11.88 -13.56
C GLU A 49 -4.03 -10.46 -14.04
N LEU A 50 -3.20 -9.75 -13.26
CA LEU A 50 -2.67 -8.46 -13.64
C LEU A 50 -1.75 -8.52 -14.87
N GLU A 51 -1.00 -9.61 -15.10
CA GLU A 51 -0.18 -9.79 -16.31
C GLU A 51 -0.97 -9.73 -17.62
N THR A 52 -2.31 -9.80 -17.56
CA THR A 52 -3.18 -9.61 -18.73
C THR A 52 -3.38 -8.15 -19.14
N LEU A 53 -3.09 -7.20 -18.24
CA LEU A 53 -3.13 -5.77 -18.49
C LEU A 53 -1.85 -5.29 -19.19
N GLU A 54 -1.99 -4.26 -20.02
CA GLU A 54 -0.83 -3.55 -20.55
C GLU A 54 -0.37 -2.49 -19.56
N PHE A 55 0.89 -2.55 -19.14
CA PHE A 55 1.50 -1.54 -18.27
C PHE A 55 2.36 -0.55 -19.08
N PRO A 56 2.41 0.74 -18.70
CA PRO A 56 1.82 1.33 -17.50
C PRO A 56 0.29 1.43 -17.55
N ALA A 57 -0.37 1.13 -16.43
CA ALA A 57 -1.82 1.11 -16.27
C ALA A 57 -2.26 2.03 -15.12
N THR A 58 -3.36 2.75 -15.30
CA THR A 58 -3.98 3.57 -14.26
C THR A 58 -4.72 2.72 -13.23
N ALA A 59 -4.92 3.25 -12.02
CA ALA A 59 -5.73 2.58 -11.00
C ALA A 59 -7.16 2.31 -11.50
N ALA A 60 -7.76 3.24 -12.25
CA ALA A 60 -9.04 3.04 -12.92
C ALA A 60 -9.02 1.85 -13.91
N GLU A 61 -7.97 1.69 -14.73
CA GLU A 61 -7.86 0.56 -15.68
C GLU A 61 -7.70 -0.79 -14.96
N VAL A 62 -6.93 -0.81 -13.87
CA VAL A 62 -6.81 -1.99 -13.00
C VAL A 62 -8.18 -2.34 -12.40
N VAL A 63 -8.87 -1.38 -11.80
CA VAL A 63 -10.22 -1.58 -11.21
C VAL A 63 -11.22 -2.02 -12.27
N ALA A 64 -11.20 -1.45 -13.46
CA ALA A 64 -12.11 -1.84 -14.54
C ALA A 64 -11.94 -3.30 -14.99
N THR A 65 -10.72 -3.84 -14.86
CA THR A 65 -10.38 -5.18 -15.37
C THR A 65 -10.44 -6.25 -14.29
N VAL A 66 -9.86 -5.98 -13.12
CA VAL A 66 -9.74 -6.93 -12.00
C VAL A 66 -10.45 -6.46 -10.73
N GLY A 67 -11.28 -5.41 -10.80
CA GLY A 67 -11.94 -4.81 -9.63
C GLY A 67 -12.78 -5.77 -8.80
N GLY A 68 -13.35 -6.80 -9.42
CA GLY A 68 -14.13 -7.83 -8.72
C GLY A 68 -13.30 -8.96 -8.11
N HIS A 69 -11.98 -8.98 -8.28
CA HIS A 69 -11.12 -9.99 -7.68
C HIS A 69 -11.06 -9.77 -6.16
N GLU A 70 -11.24 -10.86 -5.41
CA GLU A 70 -11.23 -10.86 -3.95
C GLU A 70 -9.81 -11.07 -3.42
N ILE A 71 -9.48 -10.36 -2.35
CA ILE A 71 -8.21 -10.41 -1.62
C ILE A 71 -8.56 -10.75 -0.16
N GLU A 72 -8.20 -11.94 0.28
CA GLU A 72 -8.40 -12.45 1.62
C GLU A 72 -7.25 -11.98 2.54
N SER A 73 -7.60 -11.24 3.58
CA SER A 73 -6.68 -10.84 4.64
C SER A 73 -7.13 -11.42 5.98
N VAL A 74 -6.31 -11.22 7.00
CA VAL A 74 -6.66 -11.60 8.38
C VAL A 74 -7.88 -10.84 8.92
N ASP A 75 -8.13 -9.63 8.40
CA ASP A 75 -9.19 -8.73 8.85
C ASP A 75 -10.48 -8.88 8.03
N GLY A 76 -10.42 -9.56 6.87
CA GLY A 76 -11.58 -9.84 6.04
C GLY A 76 -11.24 -10.06 4.56
N THR A 77 -12.29 -10.14 3.75
CA THR A 77 -12.17 -10.25 2.28
C THR A 77 -12.50 -8.90 1.66
N TYR A 78 -11.62 -8.42 0.80
CA TYR A 78 -11.73 -7.12 0.12
C TYR A 78 -11.70 -7.32 -1.38
N THR A 79 -12.50 -6.59 -2.13
CA THR A 79 -12.36 -6.61 -3.60
C THR A 79 -11.29 -5.60 -4.03
N VAL A 80 -10.67 -5.79 -5.18
CA VAL A 80 -9.69 -4.81 -5.71
C VAL A 80 -10.32 -3.42 -5.85
N VAL A 81 -11.60 -3.33 -6.19
CA VAL A 81 -12.32 -2.05 -6.22
C VAL A 81 -12.42 -1.42 -4.82
N ASP A 82 -12.39 -2.18 -3.73
CA ASP A 82 -12.37 -1.62 -2.36
C ASP A 82 -10.99 -1.05 -1.97
N LEU A 83 -9.93 -1.47 -2.65
CA LEU A 83 -8.54 -1.18 -2.28
C LEU A 83 -7.86 -0.14 -3.17
N LEU A 84 -8.28 -0.03 -4.43
CA LEU A 84 -7.73 0.91 -5.40
C LEU A 84 -8.75 1.99 -5.75
N PRO A 85 -8.32 3.26 -5.92
CA PRO A 85 -9.21 4.32 -6.36
C PRO A 85 -9.61 4.09 -7.82
N ASP A 86 -10.88 4.30 -8.13
CA ASP A 86 -11.36 4.40 -9.51
C ASP A 86 -10.98 5.78 -10.09
N ALA A 87 -9.66 5.97 -10.27
CA ALA A 87 -9.09 7.25 -10.67
C ALA A 87 -7.89 7.07 -11.62
N GLU A 88 -7.79 7.98 -12.59
CA GLU A 88 -6.68 8.02 -13.56
C GLU A 88 -5.43 8.76 -13.05
N VAL A 89 -5.52 9.38 -11.86
CA VAL A 89 -4.43 10.19 -11.28
C VAL A 89 -3.26 9.36 -10.75
N GLU A 90 -3.47 8.06 -10.54
CA GLU A 90 -2.48 7.10 -10.09
C GLU A 90 -2.23 6.08 -11.20
N SER A 91 -0.96 5.84 -11.52
CA SER A 91 -0.52 4.86 -12.50
C SER A 91 0.51 3.92 -11.89
N PHE A 92 0.48 2.67 -12.32
CA PHE A 92 1.41 1.62 -11.94
C PHE A 92 2.26 1.26 -13.15
N ASP A 93 3.56 1.06 -12.92
CA ASP A 93 4.51 0.66 -13.96
C ASP A 93 4.60 -0.86 -14.12
N SER A 94 4.10 -1.63 -13.14
CA SER A 94 4.10 -3.10 -13.20
C SER A 94 3.04 -3.77 -12.31
N PRO A 95 2.68 -5.05 -12.57
CA PRO A 95 1.83 -5.84 -11.68
C PRO A 95 2.30 -5.88 -10.23
N ALA A 96 3.63 -5.93 -10.01
CA ALA A 96 4.22 -5.98 -8.69
C ALA A 96 3.93 -4.72 -7.85
N GLU A 97 3.79 -3.54 -8.49
CA GLU A 97 3.41 -2.32 -7.79
C GLU A 97 1.95 -2.36 -7.33
N VAL A 98 1.06 -2.89 -8.17
CA VAL A 98 -0.34 -3.12 -7.80
C VAL A 98 -0.43 -4.13 -6.66
N ARG A 99 0.32 -5.22 -6.74
CA ARG A 99 0.42 -6.22 -5.66
C ARG A 99 0.87 -5.58 -4.35
N THR A 100 1.96 -4.81 -4.39
CA THR A 100 2.49 -4.08 -3.22
C THR A 100 1.44 -3.18 -2.60
N ARG A 101 0.56 -2.63 -3.43
CA ARG A 101 -0.51 -1.75 -2.99
C ARG A 101 -1.65 -2.49 -2.29
N VAL A 102 -2.09 -3.62 -2.82
CA VAL A 102 -3.23 -4.38 -2.28
C VAL A 102 -2.85 -5.33 -1.15
N GLN A 103 -1.55 -5.62 -0.95
CA GLN A 103 -1.09 -6.54 0.11
C GLN A 103 -1.37 -6.03 1.53
N ARG A 104 -1.81 -4.76 1.68
CA ARG A 104 -2.22 -4.13 2.94
C ARG A 104 -3.61 -3.52 2.81
N PRO A 105 -4.67 -4.35 2.85
CA PRO A 105 -6.02 -3.92 2.55
C PRO A 105 -6.51 -2.73 3.38
N THR A 106 -6.22 -2.69 4.69
CA THR A 106 -6.65 -1.57 5.54
C THR A 106 -6.04 -0.23 5.08
N ILE A 107 -4.73 -0.23 4.82
CA ILE A 107 -4.02 0.97 4.36
C ILE A 107 -4.42 1.35 2.94
N ALA A 108 -4.62 0.35 2.07
CA ALA A 108 -5.05 0.55 0.69
C ALA A 108 -6.45 1.19 0.64
N GLY A 109 -7.42 0.64 1.38
CA GLY A 109 -8.77 1.17 1.49
C GLY A 109 -8.82 2.58 2.08
N ALA A 110 -8.03 2.87 3.12
CA ALA A 110 -7.93 4.22 3.68
C ALA A 110 -7.39 5.22 2.65
N MET A 111 -6.34 4.84 1.91
CA MET A 111 -5.78 5.69 0.87
C MET A 111 -6.71 5.86 -0.34
N LYS A 112 -7.44 4.80 -0.74
CA LYS A 112 -8.47 4.89 -1.78
C LYS A 112 -9.42 6.04 -1.48
N ARG A 113 -10.02 6.05 -0.29
CA ARG A 113 -10.98 7.09 0.13
C ARG A 113 -10.38 8.49 0.07
N VAL A 114 -9.12 8.63 0.49
CA VAL A 114 -8.40 9.92 0.44
C VAL A 114 -8.13 10.37 -1.00
N VAL A 115 -7.72 9.44 -1.89
CA VAL A 115 -7.44 9.76 -3.31
C VAL A 115 -8.74 10.12 -4.04
N GLU A 116 -9.83 9.42 -3.79
CA GLU A 116 -11.14 9.72 -4.39
C GLU A 116 -11.65 11.10 -3.92
N ALA A 117 -11.58 11.39 -2.61
CA ALA A 117 -11.94 12.71 -2.07
C ALA A 117 -11.05 13.83 -2.65
N ALA A 118 -9.76 13.56 -2.86
CA ALA A 118 -8.87 14.52 -3.53
C ALA A 118 -9.27 14.73 -5.01
N GLY A 119 -9.67 13.66 -5.71
CA GLY A 119 -10.10 13.70 -7.11
C GLY A 119 -11.37 14.53 -7.36
N GLU A 120 -12.27 14.63 -6.37
CA GLU A 120 -13.44 15.51 -6.44
C GLU A 120 -13.08 17.01 -6.53
N HIS A 121 -11.89 17.38 -6.03
CA HIS A 121 -11.39 18.75 -6.04
C HIS A 121 -10.16 18.85 -6.96
N GLN A 122 -10.34 19.36 -8.19
CA GLN A 122 -9.31 19.46 -9.25
C GLN A 122 -7.96 20.11 -8.83
N SER A 123 -7.91 20.80 -7.68
CA SER A 123 -6.73 21.41 -7.07
C SER A 123 -5.84 20.44 -6.27
N ALA A 124 -6.30 19.22 -5.99
CA ALA A 124 -5.64 18.26 -5.10
C ALA A 124 -5.12 17.04 -5.88
N THR A 125 -3.91 17.16 -6.44
CA THR A 125 -3.21 15.99 -7.00
C THR A 125 -2.12 15.52 -6.04
N PHE A 126 -2.07 14.23 -5.78
CA PHE A 126 -0.98 13.63 -5.03
C PHE A 126 0.34 13.72 -5.79
N GLY A 127 1.40 14.20 -5.12
CA GLY A 127 2.77 13.85 -5.50
C GLY A 127 3.17 12.53 -4.84
N THR A 128 4.04 11.73 -5.48
CA THR A 128 4.53 10.43 -4.95
C THR A 128 5.01 10.54 -3.50
N SER A 129 5.84 11.53 -3.18
CA SER A 129 6.33 11.74 -1.81
C SER A 129 5.25 12.07 -0.79
N GLN A 130 4.16 12.74 -1.19
CA GLN A 130 3.08 13.08 -0.28
C GLN A 130 2.27 11.82 0.06
N ARG A 131 1.98 11.02 -0.98
CA ARG A 131 1.30 9.72 -0.89
C ARG A 131 2.08 8.76 0.00
N ASP A 132 3.39 8.62 -0.23
CA ASP A 132 4.28 7.78 0.60
C ASP A 132 4.31 8.23 2.06
N GLY A 133 4.27 9.55 2.30
CA GLY A 133 4.22 10.11 3.64
C GLY A 133 2.91 9.80 4.38
N TYR A 134 1.79 9.74 3.67
CA TYR A 134 0.51 9.34 4.24
C TYR A 134 0.50 7.84 4.53
N GLU A 135 0.93 7.04 3.55
CA GLU A 135 1.01 5.58 3.69
C GLU A 135 1.89 5.17 4.86
N ARG A 136 3.07 5.80 5.00
CA ARG A 136 3.95 5.59 6.16
C ARG A 136 3.30 5.97 7.48
N THR A 137 2.47 7.02 7.50
CA THR A 137 1.73 7.41 8.71
C THR A 137 0.70 6.34 9.09
N PHE A 138 -0.03 5.79 8.11
CA PHE A 138 -0.98 4.70 8.36
C PHE A 138 -0.30 3.42 8.83
N ARG A 139 0.88 3.07 8.30
CA ARG A 139 1.68 1.93 8.78
C ARG A 139 2.09 2.07 10.25
N GLU A 140 2.43 3.28 10.66
CA GLU A 140 2.85 3.55 12.03
C GLU A 140 1.66 3.50 12.99
N LEU A 141 0.48 3.97 12.53
CA LEU A 141 -0.77 3.81 13.28
C LEU A 141 -1.14 2.34 13.48
N ARG A 142 -1.05 1.52 12.42
CA ARG A 142 -1.25 0.05 12.50
C ARG A 142 -0.32 -0.63 13.50
N THR A 143 0.88 -0.07 13.71
CA THR A 143 1.91 -0.66 14.58
C THR A 143 1.73 -0.33 16.05
N ILE A 144 1.06 0.77 16.35
CA ILE A 144 0.97 1.29 17.72
C ILE A 144 0.05 0.45 18.60
N ASP A 145 -1.00 -0.15 18.05
CA ASP A 145 -1.76 -1.22 18.69
C ASP A 145 -2.52 -2.03 17.63
N ALA A 146 -2.58 -3.35 17.79
CA ALA A 146 -3.23 -4.27 16.85
C ALA A 146 -4.65 -4.67 17.31
N ASP A 147 -5.04 -4.28 18.52
CA ASP A 147 -6.32 -4.65 19.15
C ASP A 147 -7.40 -3.55 19.00
N ASP A 148 -7.13 -2.45 18.28
CA ASP A 148 -8.02 -1.28 18.15
C ASP A 148 -8.90 -1.28 16.88
N ASP A 149 -9.04 -2.43 16.20
CA ASP A 149 -9.77 -2.56 14.93
C ASP A 149 -9.35 -1.50 13.88
N ASP A 150 -8.07 -1.08 13.88
CA ASP A 150 -7.51 -0.05 12.99
C ASP A 150 -8.13 1.36 13.14
N GLU A 151 -8.75 1.66 14.29
CA GLU A 151 -9.43 2.95 14.54
C GLU A 151 -8.54 4.15 14.21
N GLY A 152 -7.24 4.07 14.54
CA GLY A 152 -6.28 5.13 14.21
C GLY A 152 -6.17 5.45 12.72
N ILE A 153 -6.22 4.44 11.84
CA ILE A 153 -6.16 4.64 10.39
C ILE A 153 -7.45 5.32 9.92
N GLU A 154 -8.61 4.86 10.40
CA GLU A 154 -9.90 5.42 10.03
C GLU A 154 -10.03 6.89 10.45
N VAL A 155 -9.71 7.21 11.70
CA VAL A 155 -9.80 8.56 12.25
C VAL A 155 -8.89 9.54 11.49
N ILE A 156 -7.69 9.11 11.11
CA ILE A 156 -6.76 9.97 10.38
C ILE A 156 -7.16 10.11 8.91
N ALA A 157 -7.67 9.04 8.27
CA ALA A 157 -8.22 9.12 6.92
C ALA A 157 -9.43 10.07 6.85
N ASP A 158 -10.36 9.96 7.79
CA ASP A 158 -11.54 10.82 7.88
C ASP A 158 -11.15 12.28 8.10
N TRP A 159 -10.17 12.53 8.97
CA TRP A 159 -9.64 13.88 9.17
C TRP A 159 -9.00 14.47 7.90
N ILE A 160 -8.29 13.65 7.11
CA ILE A 160 -7.73 14.09 5.83
C ILE A 160 -8.84 14.46 4.85
N ILE A 161 -9.87 13.61 4.73
CA ILE A 161 -11.03 13.83 3.86
C ILE A 161 -11.77 15.10 4.26
N GLU A 162 -12.05 15.28 5.56
CA GLU A 162 -12.66 16.51 6.09
C GLU A 162 -11.82 17.75 5.73
N ARG A 163 -10.49 17.65 5.83
CA ARG A 163 -9.58 18.74 5.43
C ARG A 163 -9.60 19.04 3.95
N ILE A 164 -9.69 18.02 3.10
CA ILE A 164 -9.83 18.19 1.65
C ILE A 164 -11.15 18.91 1.36
N HIS A 165 -12.27 18.49 1.95
CA HIS A 165 -13.56 19.14 1.74
C HIS A 165 -13.60 20.59 2.27
N GLU A 166 -12.95 20.86 3.41
CA GLU A 166 -12.95 22.19 4.02
C GLU A 166 -12.03 23.18 3.29
N LYS A 167 -10.88 22.71 2.80
CA LYS A 167 -9.82 23.57 2.26
C LYS A 167 -9.61 23.42 0.75
N GLU A 168 -10.30 22.49 0.10
CA GLU A 168 -10.14 22.12 -1.31
C GLU A 168 -8.67 21.80 -1.66
N THR A 169 -7.90 21.30 -0.68
CA THR A 169 -6.48 21.00 -0.83
C THR A 169 -6.03 19.90 0.12
N LEU A 170 -5.01 19.14 -0.29
CA LEU A 170 -4.43 18.07 0.51
C LEU A 170 -3.61 18.64 1.68
N PRO A 171 -3.80 18.15 2.92
CA PRO A 171 -2.91 18.53 4.03
C PRO A 171 -1.46 18.07 3.75
N GLY A 172 -0.47 18.79 4.27
CA GLY A 172 0.92 18.35 4.14
C GLY A 172 1.17 17.05 4.92
N SER A 173 2.07 16.16 4.45
CA SER A 173 2.39 14.91 5.16
C SER A 173 2.93 15.14 6.59
N ARG A 174 3.47 16.32 6.87
CA ARG A 174 3.87 16.73 8.23
C ARG A 174 2.66 17.02 9.14
N ASP A 175 1.59 17.58 8.59
CA ASP A 175 0.38 17.86 9.37
C ASP A 175 -0.40 16.58 9.65
N VAL A 176 -0.46 15.67 8.66
CA VAL A 176 -0.99 14.31 8.84
C VAL A 176 -0.25 13.57 9.96
N ARG A 177 1.10 13.56 9.94
CA ARG A 177 1.91 12.99 11.04
C ARG A 177 1.62 13.62 12.39
N ARG A 178 1.50 14.95 12.46
CA ARG A 178 1.22 15.65 13.73
C ARG A 178 -0.14 15.24 14.26
N ARG A 179 -1.15 15.15 13.39
CA ARG A 179 -2.50 14.73 13.76
C ARG A 179 -2.52 13.27 14.25
N ALA A 180 -1.81 12.38 13.57
CA ALA A 180 -1.64 10.99 14.00
C ALA A 180 -0.96 10.89 15.37
N ALA A 181 0.14 11.61 15.60
CA ALA A 181 0.80 11.66 16.90
C ALA A 181 -0.11 12.21 18.02
N GLU A 182 -0.92 13.23 17.72
CA GLU A 182 -1.92 13.77 18.64
C GLU A 182 -3.00 12.74 18.99
N PHE A 183 -3.52 12.03 17.99
CA PHE A 183 -4.46 10.92 18.20
C PHE A 183 -3.84 9.86 19.11
N CYS A 184 -2.62 9.41 18.81
CA CYS A 184 -1.95 8.37 19.59
C CYS A 184 -1.79 8.79 21.06
N ARG A 185 -1.27 10.00 21.30
CA ARG A 185 -1.06 10.54 22.65
C ARG A 185 -2.37 10.73 23.42
N SER A 186 -3.45 11.11 22.73
CA SER A 186 -4.76 11.35 23.35
C SER A 186 -5.43 10.06 23.79
N ASN A 187 -5.20 8.95 23.08
CA ASN A 187 -5.68 7.62 23.42
C ASN A 187 -4.73 6.83 24.35
N GLY A 188 -3.66 7.47 24.84
CA GLY A 188 -2.74 6.88 25.80
C GLY A 188 -1.67 5.96 25.20
N TYR A 189 -1.57 5.90 23.88
CA TYR A 189 -0.54 5.12 23.20
C TYR A 189 0.85 5.76 23.34
N SER A 190 1.87 4.91 23.49
CA SER A 190 3.26 5.36 23.61
C SER A 190 3.87 5.63 22.25
N VAL A 191 4.25 6.89 22.00
CA VAL A 191 4.96 7.30 20.78
C VAL A 191 6.33 7.83 21.17
N ARG A 192 7.42 7.21 20.68
CA ARG A 192 8.77 7.67 21.02
C ARG A 192 9.19 8.86 20.15
N ASN A 193 10.01 9.73 20.70
CA ASN A 193 10.51 10.92 20.00
C ASN A 193 11.46 10.60 18.83
N ASP A 194 11.98 9.37 18.76
CA ASP A 194 12.87 8.89 17.69
C ASP A 194 12.15 8.11 16.57
N GLU A 195 10.82 7.96 16.68
CA GLU A 195 9.98 7.25 15.70
C GLU A 195 9.30 8.22 14.72
N TRP A 196 8.66 7.70 13.67
CA TRP A 196 8.03 8.51 12.61
C TRP A 196 6.98 9.51 13.15
N LEU A 197 6.23 9.08 14.17
CA LEU A 197 5.20 9.86 14.87
C LEU A 197 5.75 10.67 16.05
N GLY A 198 7.07 10.65 16.30
CA GLY A 198 7.76 11.36 17.38
C GLY A 198 7.82 12.89 17.26
N ILE A 199 6.87 13.51 16.53
CA ILE A 199 6.82 14.95 16.22
C ILE A 199 6.22 15.82 17.33
#